data_AF-A0A351UT30-F1
#
_entry.id   AF-A0A351UT30-F1
#
_cell.length_a   1.000
_cell.length_b   1.000
_cell.length_c   1.000
_cell.angle_alpha   90.00
_cell.angle_beta   90.00
_cell.angle_gamma   90.00
#
_symmetry.space_group_name_H-M   'P 1'
#
loop_
_entity.id
_entity.type
_entity.pdbx_description
1 polymer ?
#
loop_
_entity_poly.entity_id
_entity_poly.type
_entity_poly.pdbx_seq_one_letter_code
_entity_poly.pdbx_strand_id
1 'polypeptide(L)'
;MRAVCCSLPQEEILCATYIGIAGYGTERAADRDALRFLFLVKGMQREYRIPGITGGRIQNRLEPGRLYRLTVAGSILWDVKKLERDRIQKKEGLPVTGVPGKRTLKNFLSLAMEPVGRTLYVFGGGWNWQDAGSGRLTRRIGMALQWQEFFLQQDEHYRYRADDDPKHSYYPAQGYNTYGYAGLDCSGYIGWAVYNLMETRNDRPGYVRRAVQMARDYAVEYGFGTWTGEIPDSSAFRPGDIFSLEGHVWICVGRCRDGSLVILHSTPSDSICGCPGGGVQLSGLGRTPDCEGWQLADYYMKKYFPEWSKRYRAVCKSYDKYVETEGEQTGKFSWQIGRNVLLDPERYREKTADEVLTGLFEHSNGCKGK
;
A
#
# COMPACT_ATOMS: atom_id res chain seq x y z
N MET A 1 -35.44 25.74 39.09
CA MET A 1 -34.47 24.65 38.86
C MET A 1 -34.38 24.42 37.36
N ARG A 2 -33.22 24.70 36.74
CA ARG A 2 -32.98 24.44 35.31
C ARG A 2 -32.74 22.94 35.12
N ALA A 3 -33.55 22.30 34.27
CA ALA A 3 -33.31 20.95 33.83
C ALA A 3 -31.99 20.92 33.02
N VAL A 4 -31.03 20.13 33.48
CA VAL A 4 -29.82 19.80 32.72
C VAL A 4 -30.24 18.83 31.63
N CYS A 5 -30.30 19.30 30.39
CA CYS A 5 -30.43 18.45 29.22
C CYS A 5 -29.13 17.64 29.09
N CYS A 6 -29.13 16.39 29.56
CA CYS A 6 -28.11 15.42 29.14
C CYS A 6 -28.25 15.20 27.64
N SER A 7 -27.32 15.73 26.86
CA SER A 7 -27.19 15.37 25.46
C SER A 7 -26.93 13.86 25.35
N LEU A 8 -27.78 13.16 24.60
CA LEU A 8 -27.54 11.76 24.25
C LEU A 8 -26.23 11.66 23.46
N PRO A 9 -25.41 10.62 23.69
CA PRO A 9 -24.15 10.45 22.97
C PRO A 9 -24.44 10.34 21.46
N GLN A 10 -23.75 11.17 20.68
CA GLN A 10 -23.89 11.24 19.23
C GLN A 10 -23.50 9.88 18.62
N GLU A 11 -24.37 9.35 17.76
CA GLU A 11 -24.08 8.11 17.03
C GLU A 11 -22.89 8.34 16.08
N GLU A 12 -21.91 7.46 16.17
CA GLU A 12 -20.72 7.44 15.33
C GLU A 12 -20.72 6.18 14.46
N ILE A 13 -20.41 6.34 13.18
CA ILE A 13 -20.27 5.23 12.24
C ILE A 13 -18.78 4.96 12.04
N LEU A 14 -18.34 3.76 12.37
CA LEU A 14 -16.94 3.36 12.35
C LEU A 14 -16.71 2.18 11.41
N CYS A 15 -15.54 2.12 10.78
CA CYS A 15 -15.05 0.90 10.13
C CYS A 15 -14.08 0.20 11.08
N ALA A 16 -14.30 -1.09 11.32
CA ALA A 16 -13.52 -1.82 12.31
C ALA A 16 -13.37 -3.30 12.00
N THR A 17 -12.18 -3.84 12.26
CA THR A 17 -11.94 -5.29 12.19
C THR A 17 -12.25 -5.91 13.54
N TYR A 18 -13.17 -6.86 13.60
CA TYR A 18 -13.44 -7.60 14.83
C TYR A 18 -12.28 -8.54 15.13
N ILE A 19 -11.74 -8.50 16.35
CA ILE A 19 -10.56 -9.29 16.72
C ILE A 19 -10.84 -10.30 17.85
N GLY A 20 -11.95 -10.19 18.56
CA GLY A 20 -12.38 -11.18 19.54
C GLY A 20 -13.07 -10.59 20.76
N ILE A 21 -13.09 -11.33 21.86
CA ILE A 21 -13.65 -10.92 23.14
C ILE A 21 -12.49 -10.73 24.13
N ALA A 22 -12.47 -9.63 24.88
CA ALA A 22 -11.47 -9.39 25.92
C ALA A 22 -11.65 -10.43 27.03
N GLY A 23 -10.55 -11.00 27.55
CA GLY A 23 -10.63 -12.00 28.63
C GLY A 23 -11.29 -13.32 28.22
N TYR A 24 -11.32 -13.65 26.92
CA TYR A 24 -11.88 -14.91 26.44
C TYR A 24 -11.19 -16.10 27.13
N GLY A 25 -11.98 -16.96 27.78
CA GLY A 25 -11.50 -18.13 28.54
C GLY A 25 -11.24 -17.90 30.04
N THR A 26 -11.35 -16.66 30.54
CA THR A 26 -11.14 -16.34 31.96
C THR A 26 -12.41 -15.87 32.69
N GLU A 27 -13.51 -15.59 31.98
CA GLU A 27 -14.78 -15.14 32.57
C GLU A 27 -15.84 -16.26 32.63
N ARG A 28 -16.65 -16.28 33.70
CA ARG A 28 -17.74 -17.26 33.90
C ARG A 28 -18.95 -16.89 33.04
N ALA A 29 -19.65 -17.89 32.49
CA ALA A 29 -20.73 -17.75 31.51
C ALA A 29 -21.97 -16.93 31.94
N ALA A 30 -22.03 -16.44 33.18
CA ALA A 30 -23.19 -15.74 33.75
C ALA A 30 -23.25 -14.24 33.38
N ASP A 31 -22.15 -13.62 32.97
CA ASP A 31 -22.08 -12.17 32.77
C ASP A 31 -22.06 -11.75 31.27
N ARG A 32 -23.08 -12.16 30.52
CA ARG A 32 -23.18 -11.83 29.07
C ARG A 32 -23.15 -10.32 28.77
N ASP A 33 -23.64 -9.50 29.71
CA ASP A 33 -23.63 -8.03 29.62
C ASP A 33 -22.27 -7.40 30.01
N ALA A 34 -21.34 -8.19 30.58
CA ALA A 34 -19.99 -7.77 30.89
C ALA A 34 -19.01 -7.97 29.73
N LEU A 35 -19.34 -8.79 28.74
CA LEU A 35 -18.47 -9.09 27.61
C LEU A 35 -18.03 -7.82 26.88
N ARG A 36 -16.71 -7.69 26.68
CA ARG A 36 -16.07 -6.62 25.92
C ARG A 36 -15.64 -7.15 24.57
N PHE A 37 -16.22 -6.61 23.51
CA PHE A 37 -15.90 -6.96 22.13
C PHE A 37 -14.76 -6.08 21.65
N LEU A 38 -13.69 -6.73 21.21
CA LEU A 38 -12.48 -6.09 20.76
C LEU A 38 -12.54 -5.84 19.25
N PHE A 39 -12.28 -4.60 18.87
CA PHE A 39 -12.21 -4.18 17.48
C PHE A 39 -10.94 -3.36 17.23
N LEU A 40 -10.35 -3.52 16.06
CA LEU A 40 -9.36 -2.58 15.54
C LEU A 40 -10.08 -1.48 14.77
N VAL A 41 -10.15 -0.29 15.39
CA VAL A 41 -10.72 0.92 14.78
C VAL A 41 -9.55 1.86 14.48
N LYS A 42 -9.32 2.15 13.19
CA LYS A 42 -8.13 2.91 12.76
C LYS A 42 -6.83 2.32 13.35
N GLY A 43 -6.76 1.01 13.58
CA GLY A 43 -5.57 0.32 14.12
C GLY A 43 -5.37 0.36 15.60
N MET A 44 -6.16 1.17 16.31
CA MET A 44 -6.20 1.14 17.75
C MET A 44 -7.21 0.08 18.18
N GLN A 45 -6.79 -0.77 19.11
CA GLN A 45 -7.73 -1.65 19.79
C GLN A 45 -8.73 -0.78 20.57
N ARG A 46 -10.01 -1.03 20.33
CA ARG A 46 -11.11 -0.44 21.06
C ARG A 46 -12.02 -1.54 21.57
N GLU A 47 -12.58 -1.29 22.74
CA GLU A 47 -13.52 -2.20 23.38
C GLU A 47 -14.91 -1.62 23.31
N TYR A 48 -15.86 -2.45 22.91
CA TYR A 48 -17.27 -2.10 22.88
C TYR A 48 -18.09 -3.10 23.67
N ARG A 49 -19.14 -2.60 24.34
CA ARG A 49 -20.19 -3.41 24.93
C ARG A 49 -21.35 -3.52 23.95
N ILE A 50 -22.01 -4.67 23.93
CA ILE A 50 -23.27 -4.84 23.21
C ILE A 50 -24.40 -4.80 24.23
N PRO A 51 -25.43 -3.96 24.05
CA PRO A 51 -26.61 -3.96 24.93
C PRO A 51 -27.28 -5.33 24.98
N GLY A 52 -27.70 -5.79 26.15
CA GLY A 52 -28.34 -7.10 26.33
C GLY A 52 -29.56 -7.35 25.42
N ILE A 53 -30.31 -6.28 25.07
CA ILE A 53 -31.49 -6.36 24.18
C ILE A 53 -31.12 -6.77 22.74
N THR A 54 -29.93 -6.40 22.26
CA THR A 54 -29.45 -6.69 20.89
C THR A 54 -28.27 -7.66 20.84
N GLY A 55 -27.74 -8.03 22.02
CA GLY A 55 -26.58 -8.90 22.29
C GLY A 55 -26.44 -10.06 21.33
N GLY A 56 -27.38 -11.01 21.35
CA GLY A 56 -27.30 -12.23 20.54
C GLY A 56 -27.32 -11.97 19.04
N ARG A 57 -28.01 -10.93 18.56
CA ARG A 57 -28.12 -10.63 17.11
C ARG A 57 -26.83 -10.03 16.55
N ILE A 58 -26.10 -9.27 17.35
CA ILE A 58 -24.81 -8.70 16.95
C ILE A 58 -23.71 -9.75 17.09
N GLN A 59 -23.66 -10.47 18.22
CA GLN A 59 -22.67 -11.52 18.47
C GLN A 59 -22.65 -12.60 17.39
N ASN A 60 -23.82 -13.08 16.97
CA ASN A 60 -23.93 -14.13 15.96
C ASN A 60 -23.48 -13.68 14.55
N ARG A 61 -23.25 -12.38 14.33
CA ARG A 61 -22.73 -11.83 13.07
C ARG A 61 -21.22 -11.59 13.09
N LEU A 62 -20.56 -11.74 14.25
CA LEU A 62 -19.16 -11.37 14.45
C LEU A 62 -18.21 -12.57 14.30
N GLU A 63 -17.51 -12.60 13.16
CA GLU A 63 -16.39 -13.49 12.87
C GLU A 63 -15.03 -12.78 13.08
N PRO A 64 -14.10 -13.32 13.89
CA PRO A 64 -12.77 -12.74 14.05
C PRO A 64 -12.03 -12.56 12.72
N GLY A 65 -11.33 -11.43 12.57
CA GLY A 65 -10.61 -11.05 11.36
C GLY A 65 -11.50 -10.57 10.20
N ARG A 66 -12.81 -10.35 10.43
CA ARG A 66 -13.71 -9.71 9.45
C ARG A 66 -13.89 -8.23 9.77
N LEU A 67 -14.21 -7.48 8.72
CA LEU A 67 -14.51 -6.06 8.80
C LEU A 67 -16.01 -5.80 8.91
N TYR A 68 -16.34 -4.82 9.73
CA TYR A 68 -17.70 -4.37 9.94
C TYR A 68 -17.74 -2.85 9.84
N ARG A 69 -18.86 -2.34 9.33
CA ARG A 69 -19.33 -1.01 9.68
C ARG A 69 -20.04 -1.14 11.02
N LEU A 70 -19.54 -0.45 12.03
CA LEU A 70 -20.13 -0.36 13.35
C LEU A 70 -21.00 0.89 13.43
N THR A 71 -22.14 0.79 14.08
CA THR A 71 -22.88 1.94 14.61
C THR A 71 -22.66 1.94 16.12
N VAL A 72 -22.00 2.97 16.65
CA VAL A 72 -21.63 3.06 18.07
C VAL A 72 -22.14 4.36 18.69
N ALA A 73 -22.38 4.35 20.00
CA ALA A 73 -22.55 5.55 20.79
C ALA A 73 -21.68 5.43 22.04
N GLY A 74 -20.56 6.17 22.07
CA GLY A 74 -19.53 6.01 23.10
C GLY A 74 -18.93 4.61 23.10
N SER A 75 -19.06 3.88 24.21
CA SER A 75 -18.55 2.50 24.37
C SER A 75 -19.57 1.41 24.02
N ILE A 76 -20.72 1.80 23.46
CA ILE A 76 -21.84 0.89 23.15
C ILE A 76 -21.91 0.64 21.65
N LEU A 77 -21.97 -0.63 21.26
CA LEU A 77 -22.15 -1.12 19.90
C LEU A 77 -23.63 -1.43 19.64
N TRP A 78 -24.26 -0.61 18.80
CA TRP A 78 -25.69 -0.70 18.50
C TRP A 78 -25.99 -1.56 17.27
N ASP A 79 -25.09 -1.58 16.29
CA ASP A 79 -25.24 -2.45 15.12
C ASP A 79 -23.88 -2.79 14.47
N VAL A 80 -23.86 -3.92 13.77
CA VAL A 80 -22.74 -4.35 12.93
C VAL A 80 -23.25 -4.75 11.56
N LYS A 81 -22.74 -4.10 10.52
CA LYS A 81 -22.94 -4.55 9.15
C LYS A 81 -21.63 -5.16 8.66
N LYS A 82 -21.63 -6.48 8.49
CA LYS A 82 -20.53 -7.19 7.85
C LYS A 82 -20.29 -6.54 6.50
N LEU A 83 -19.07 -6.07 6.29
CA LEU A 83 -18.67 -5.57 4.99
C LEU A 83 -18.26 -6.81 4.19
N GLU A 84 -19.12 -7.17 3.24
CA GLU A 84 -18.89 -8.33 2.37
C GLU A 84 -17.58 -8.13 1.60
N ARG A 85 -16.68 -9.11 1.69
CA ARG A 85 -15.41 -9.13 0.96
C ARG A 85 -15.64 -8.97 -0.54
N ASP A 86 -16.79 -9.39 -1.07
CA ASP A 86 -17.08 -9.39 -2.51
C ASP A 86 -17.25 -7.99 -3.13
N ARG A 87 -17.56 -6.95 -2.32
CA ARG A 87 -17.60 -5.56 -2.82
C ARG A 87 -16.22 -4.89 -2.86
N ILE A 88 -15.22 -5.43 -2.16
CA ILE A 88 -13.89 -4.81 -2.08
C ILE A 88 -12.80 -5.73 -2.65
N GLN A 89 -13.09 -7.01 -2.86
CA GLN A 89 -12.23 -8.00 -3.50
C GLN A 89 -12.50 -8.17 -4.99
N LYS A 90 -13.50 -7.48 -5.55
CA LYS A 90 -13.66 -7.44 -6.99
C LYS A 90 -12.42 -6.74 -7.56
N LYS A 91 -11.51 -7.54 -8.15
CA LYS A 91 -10.60 -7.08 -9.21
C LYS A 91 -11.35 -6.27 -10.27
N GLU A 92 -12.66 -6.43 -10.38
CA GLU A 92 -13.53 -5.53 -11.14
C GLU A 92 -13.39 -4.09 -10.63
N GLY A 93 -12.68 -3.28 -11.42
CA GLY A 93 -12.43 -1.87 -11.18
C GLY A 93 -10.99 -1.51 -10.82
N LEU A 94 -10.06 -2.48 -10.76
CA LEU A 94 -8.62 -2.16 -10.80
C LEU A 94 -8.22 -1.87 -12.25
N PRO A 95 -7.60 -0.71 -12.55
CA PRO A 95 -7.17 -0.38 -13.90
C PRO A 95 -6.14 -1.37 -14.48
N VAL A 96 -5.33 -1.97 -13.61
CA VAL A 96 -4.30 -2.96 -13.96
C VAL A 96 -4.29 -4.05 -12.89
N THR A 97 -4.21 -5.31 -13.29
CA THR A 97 -4.11 -6.44 -12.35
C THR A 97 -3.06 -7.45 -12.79
N GLY A 98 -2.38 -8.04 -11.82
CA GLY A 98 -1.44 -9.14 -12.04
C GLY A 98 -1.99 -10.49 -11.60
N VAL A 99 -1.21 -11.53 -11.88
CA VAL A 99 -1.44 -12.91 -11.46
C VAL A 99 -0.29 -13.33 -10.56
N PRO A 100 -0.56 -13.60 -9.28
CA PRO A 100 0.48 -14.03 -8.36
C PRO A 100 1.23 -15.28 -8.83
N GLY A 101 2.55 -15.30 -8.66
CA GLY A 101 3.42 -16.39 -9.10
C GLY A 101 3.69 -16.46 -10.61
N LYS A 102 3.05 -15.62 -11.44
CA LYS A 102 3.34 -15.55 -12.88
C LYS A 102 4.60 -14.71 -13.10
N ARG A 103 5.74 -15.38 -13.26
CA ARG A 103 7.07 -14.75 -13.39
C ARG A 103 7.34 -14.22 -14.80
N THR A 104 6.62 -13.17 -15.19
CA THR A 104 6.87 -12.39 -16.41
C THR A 104 7.05 -10.92 -16.09
N LEU A 105 7.87 -10.18 -16.85
CA LEU A 105 8.12 -8.75 -16.63
C LEU A 105 6.83 -7.90 -16.69
N LYS A 106 5.96 -8.14 -17.68
CA LYS A 106 4.63 -7.51 -17.74
C LYS A 106 3.84 -7.74 -16.46
N ASN A 107 3.85 -8.97 -15.95
CA ASN A 107 3.12 -9.31 -14.72
C ASN A 107 3.71 -8.66 -13.47
N PHE A 108 5.04 -8.56 -13.36
CA PHE A 108 5.67 -7.82 -12.26
C PHE A 108 5.20 -6.37 -12.23
N LEU A 109 5.25 -5.67 -13.37
CA LEU A 109 4.75 -4.30 -13.47
C LEU A 109 3.24 -4.23 -13.20
N SER A 110 2.46 -5.21 -13.65
CA SER A 110 1.02 -5.26 -13.40
C SER A 110 0.68 -5.44 -11.92
N LEU A 111 1.42 -6.31 -11.20
CA LEU A 111 1.29 -6.48 -9.75
C LEU A 111 1.69 -5.20 -9.02
N ALA A 112 2.81 -4.58 -9.40
CA ALA A 112 3.29 -3.33 -8.82
C ALA A 112 2.28 -2.18 -8.99
N MET A 113 1.42 -2.21 -10.02
CA MET A 113 0.35 -1.23 -10.22
C MET A 113 -0.86 -1.43 -9.30
N GLU A 114 -1.11 -2.61 -8.73
CA GLU A 114 -2.35 -2.85 -7.97
C GLU A 114 -2.54 -1.90 -6.77
N PRO A 115 -1.51 -1.56 -5.98
CA PRO A 115 -1.65 -0.63 -4.86
C PRO A 115 -1.71 0.86 -5.27
N VAL A 116 -1.41 1.19 -6.53
CA VAL A 116 -1.32 2.57 -7.03
C VAL A 116 -2.63 3.30 -6.87
N GLY A 117 -2.58 4.52 -6.34
CA GLY A 117 -3.75 5.37 -6.16
C GLY A 117 -4.74 4.88 -5.11
N ARG A 118 -4.38 3.83 -4.34
CA ARG A 118 -5.26 3.17 -3.37
C ARG A 118 -4.56 2.86 -2.05
N THR A 119 -3.27 3.14 -1.93
CA THR A 119 -2.48 2.87 -0.73
C THR A 119 -1.70 4.11 -0.33
N LEU A 120 -1.93 4.57 0.91
CA LEU A 120 -1.22 5.71 1.48
C LEU A 120 0.16 5.31 1.99
N TYR A 121 1.06 6.29 2.02
CA TYR A 121 2.37 6.12 2.63
C TYR A 121 2.19 6.05 4.15
N VAL A 122 2.79 5.04 4.76
CA VAL A 122 2.97 4.95 6.21
C VAL A 122 4.43 4.59 6.44
N PHE A 123 5.13 5.37 7.25
CA PHE A 123 6.54 5.09 7.55
C PHE A 123 6.66 3.73 8.25
N GLY A 124 7.52 2.83 7.76
CA GLY A 124 7.59 1.45 8.24
C GLY A 124 6.41 0.56 7.80
N GLY A 125 5.54 1.06 6.91
CA GLY A 125 4.38 0.33 6.41
C GLY A 125 4.80 -0.90 5.61
N GLY A 126 4.29 -2.06 5.99
CA GLY A 126 4.66 -3.34 5.38
C GLY A 126 6.00 -3.93 5.84
N TRP A 127 6.75 -3.22 6.68
CA TRP A 127 7.95 -3.69 7.35
C TRP A 127 7.64 -4.20 8.75
N ASN A 128 8.37 -5.23 9.22
CA ASN A 128 8.32 -5.68 10.61
C ASN A 128 9.72 -6.07 11.11
N TRP A 129 10.21 -5.38 12.15
CA TRP A 129 11.48 -5.68 12.80
C TRP A 129 11.53 -7.05 13.47
N GLN A 130 10.37 -7.58 13.89
CA GLN A 130 10.26 -8.86 14.60
C GLN A 130 10.24 -10.07 13.63
N ASP A 131 9.94 -9.84 12.34
CA ASP A 131 9.71 -10.90 11.33
C ASP A 131 10.68 -10.82 10.13
N ALA A 132 11.99 -10.73 10.39
CA ALA A 132 13.04 -10.70 9.34
C ALA A 132 12.82 -9.64 8.24
N GLY A 133 12.15 -8.54 8.58
CA GLY A 133 11.92 -7.38 7.71
C GLY A 133 10.55 -7.31 7.04
N SER A 134 9.81 -8.42 6.87
CA SER A 134 8.53 -8.41 6.14
C SER A 134 7.30 -8.54 7.05
N GLY A 135 6.44 -7.52 7.03
CA GLY A 135 5.16 -7.54 7.72
C GLY A 135 4.21 -8.64 7.23
N ARG A 136 3.22 -8.98 8.08
CA ARG A 136 2.22 -10.01 7.77
C ARG A 136 1.43 -9.74 6.48
N LEU A 137 1.12 -8.47 6.20
CA LEU A 137 0.35 -8.09 5.01
C LEU A 137 1.19 -8.10 3.72
N THR A 138 2.50 -7.89 3.81
CA THR A 138 3.40 -7.98 2.64
C THR A 138 3.72 -9.42 2.25
N ARG A 139 3.48 -10.38 3.17
CA ARG A 139 3.54 -11.83 2.93
C ARG A 139 2.19 -12.46 2.58
N ARG A 140 1.30 -11.69 1.94
CA ARG A 140 0.00 -12.18 1.46
C ARG A 140 -0.14 -11.99 -0.04
N ILE A 141 -0.79 -12.98 -0.64
CA ILE A 141 -1.18 -12.98 -2.03
C ILE A 141 -2.36 -12.02 -2.23
N GLY A 142 -2.20 -11.11 -3.19
CA GLY A 142 -3.12 -10.02 -3.50
C GLY A 142 -2.92 -8.79 -2.62
N MET A 143 -3.43 -7.66 -3.09
CA MET A 143 -3.40 -6.40 -2.36
C MET A 143 -4.19 -6.54 -1.05
N ALA A 144 -3.62 -6.07 0.06
CA ALA A 144 -4.33 -6.09 1.33
C ALA A 144 -5.47 -5.07 1.31
N LEU A 145 -6.67 -5.55 1.61
CA LEU A 145 -7.89 -4.75 1.68
C LEU A 145 -7.75 -3.57 2.66
N GLN A 146 -7.03 -3.79 3.76
CA GLN A 146 -6.79 -2.80 4.80
C GLN A 146 -6.11 -1.53 4.27
N TRP A 147 -5.25 -1.64 3.26
CA TRP A 147 -4.58 -0.49 2.65
C TRP A 147 -5.56 0.41 1.90
N GLN A 148 -6.44 -0.22 1.10
CA GLN A 148 -7.48 0.50 0.38
C GLN A 148 -8.49 1.14 1.34
N GLU A 149 -8.86 0.44 2.40
CA GLU A 149 -9.79 0.97 3.39
C GLU A 149 -9.22 2.14 4.16
N PHE A 150 -7.95 2.05 4.55
CA PHE A 150 -7.26 3.16 5.18
C PHE A 150 -7.23 4.37 4.25
N PHE A 151 -6.87 4.19 2.97
CA PHE A 151 -6.94 5.26 1.97
C PHE A 151 -8.34 5.89 1.89
N LEU A 152 -9.41 5.10 1.81
CA LEU A 152 -10.78 5.62 1.70
C LEU A 152 -11.27 6.34 2.97
N GLN A 153 -10.70 6.05 4.14
CA GLN A 153 -11.03 6.72 5.40
C GLN A 153 -10.32 8.06 5.59
N GLN A 154 -9.24 8.29 4.84
CA GLN A 154 -8.53 9.56 4.83
C GLN A 154 -9.05 10.49 3.73
N ASP A 155 -8.66 11.75 3.81
CA ASP A 155 -8.90 12.79 2.81
C ASP A 155 -7.58 13.51 2.48
N GLU A 156 -7.66 14.66 1.81
CA GLU A 156 -6.49 15.48 1.47
C GLU A 156 -5.72 16.01 2.69
N HIS A 157 -6.28 16.02 3.90
CA HIS A 157 -5.61 16.50 5.12
C HIS A 157 -4.79 15.41 5.82
N TYR A 158 -4.73 14.20 5.27
CA TYR A 158 -3.87 13.14 5.80
C TYR A 158 -2.41 13.57 5.87
N ARG A 159 -1.80 13.37 7.04
CA ARG A 159 -0.37 13.58 7.29
C ARG A 159 0.25 12.28 7.76
N TYR A 160 1.28 11.77 7.07
CA TYR A 160 1.97 10.57 7.55
C TYR A 160 2.70 10.82 8.87
N ARG A 161 3.13 12.07 9.11
CA ARG A 161 3.75 12.55 10.36
C ARG A 161 3.17 13.91 10.71
N ALA A 162 2.72 14.05 11.96
CA ALA A 162 2.23 15.29 12.52
C ALA A 162 2.82 15.47 13.92
N ASP A 163 3.94 16.19 14.03
CA ASP A 163 4.60 16.43 15.32
C ASP A 163 3.77 17.40 16.19
N ASP A 164 2.98 18.26 15.55
CA ASP A 164 2.05 19.23 16.15
C ASP A 164 0.71 18.60 16.56
N ASP A 165 0.34 17.45 16.00
CA ASP A 165 -0.88 16.71 16.31
C ASP A 165 -0.61 15.19 16.43
N PRO A 166 -0.07 14.74 17.58
CA PRO A 166 0.27 13.33 17.78
C PRO A 166 -0.90 12.37 17.62
N LYS A 167 -2.15 12.83 17.78
CA LYS A 167 -3.35 11.99 17.62
C LYS A 167 -3.62 11.64 16.15
N HIS A 168 -3.15 12.47 15.22
CA HIS A 168 -3.27 12.26 13.78
C HIS A 168 -1.92 12.02 13.11
N SER A 169 -0.88 11.70 13.90
CA SER A 169 0.42 11.26 13.39
C SER A 169 0.42 9.75 13.18
N TYR A 170 0.64 9.33 11.93
CA TYR A 170 0.75 7.92 11.55
C TYR A 170 2.22 7.45 11.48
N TYR A 171 3.09 8.19 12.17
CA TYR A 171 4.52 7.93 12.29
C TYR A 171 4.80 7.11 13.55
N PRO A 172 5.83 6.24 13.56
CA PRO A 172 6.19 5.49 14.76
C PRO A 172 6.45 6.41 15.95
N ALA A 173 5.89 6.06 17.11
CA ALA A 173 6.07 6.79 18.36
C ALA A 173 6.50 5.82 19.46
N GLN A 174 7.39 6.25 20.34
CA GLN A 174 7.86 5.46 21.50
C GLN A 174 8.44 4.07 21.12
N GLY A 175 9.05 3.96 19.92
CA GLY A 175 9.63 2.71 19.42
C GLY A 175 8.64 1.73 18.78
N TYR A 176 7.35 2.08 18.67
CA TYR A 176 6.33 1.23 18.07
C TYR A 176 5.69 1.89 16.85
N ASN A 177 5.50 1.10 15.78
CA ASN A 177 4.73 1.50 14.61
C ASN A 177 3.32 0.91 14.68
N THR A 178 2.41 1.59 15.36
CA THR A 178 1.01 1.14 15.51
C THR A 178 0.28 1.06 14.17
N TYR A 179 0.75 1.79 13.15
CA TYR A 179 0.09 1.91 11.85
C TYR A 179 0.79 1.15 10.73
N GLY A 180 1.82 0.35 11.01
CA GLY A 180 2.59 -0.38 9.98
C GLY A 180 1.76 -1.34 9.10
N TYR A 181 0.51 -1.63 9.49
CA TYR A 181 -0.44 -2.40 8.71
C TYR A 181 -1.31 -1.57 7.75
N ALA A 182 -1.39 -0.25 7.95
CA ALA A 182 -2.39 0.64 7.34
C ALA A 182 -2.00 1.13 5.93
N GLY A 183 -0.72 1.09 5.61
CA GLY A 183 -0.19 1.48 4.31
C GLY A 183 1.16 0.85 4.04
N LEU A 184 1.89 1.42 3.08
CA LEU A 184 3.17 0.91 2.63
C LEU A 184 4.20 2.03 2.59
N ASP A 185 5.40 1.80 3.14
CA ASP A 185 6.56 2.59 2.77
C ASP A 185 7.16 2.10 1.45
N CYS A 186 8.26 2.73 0.99
CA CYS A 186 8.92 2.39 -0.26
C CYS A 186 9.37 0.91 -0.31
N SER A 187 9.94 0.41 0.78
CA SER A 187 10.46 -0.95 0.88
C SER A 187 9.36 -2.00 1.05
N GLY A 188 8.34 -1.72 1.86
CA GLY A 188 7.17 -2.57 2.03
C GLY A 188 6.40 -2.73 0.74
N TYR A 189 6.28 -1.65 -0.05
CA TYR A 189 5.64 -1.67 -1.36
C TYR A 189 6.37 -2.61 -2.33
N ILE A 190 7.66 -2.40 -2.56
CA ILE A 190 8.42 -3.22 -3.51
C ILE A 190 8.52 -4.66 -3.01
N GLY A 191 8.72 -4.88 -1.71
CA GLY A 191 8.74 -6.22 -1.13
C GLY A 191 7.42 -6.97 -1.32
N TRP A 192 6.26 -6.30 -1.22
CA TRP A 192 4.97 -6.91 -1.54
C TRP A 192 4.82 -7.22 -3.04
N ALA A 193 5.28 -6.33 -3.93
CA ALA A 193 5.23 -6.56 -5.37
C ALA A 193 6.10 -7.78 -5.78
N VAL A 194 7.30 -7.88 -5.23
CA VAL A 194 8.19 -9.03 -5.43
C VAL A 194 7.61 -10.30 -4.79
N TYR A 195 7.02 -10.22 -3.60
CA TYR A 195 6.32 -11.35 -2.99
C TYR A 195 5.24 -11.93 -3.90
N ASN A 196 4.38 -11.07 -4.44
CA ASN A 196 3.30 -11.50 -5.32
C ASN A 196 3.81 -12.00 -6.67
N LEU A 197 4.97 -11.53 -7.14
CA LEU A 197 5.62 -12.06 -8.33
C LEU A 197 6.15 -13.48 -8.09
N MET A 198 6.80 -13.69 -6.95
CA MET A 198 7.59 -14.89 -6.68
C MET A 198 6.77 -16.03 -6.06
N GLU A 199 5.74 -15.71 -5.28
CA GLU A 199 4.98 -16.65 -4.47
C GLU A 199 3.55 -16.88 -4.98
N THR A 200 3.01 -18.04 -4.62
CA THR A 200 1.62 -18.45 -4.95
C THR A 200 0.77 -18.70 -3.71
N ARG A 201 1.35 -18.61 -2.52
CA ARG A 201 0.68 -18.89 -1.24
C ARG A 201 1.14 -17.87 -0.19
N ASN A 202 0.27 -17.59 0.77
CA ASN A 202 0.55 -16.69 1.88
C ASN A 202 1.64 -17.23 2.82
N ASP A 203 2.17 -16.33 3.65
CA ASP A 203 3.00 -16.61 4.83
C ASP A 203 4.34 -17.31 4.53
N ARG A 204 4.75 -17.38 3.25
CA ARG A 204 6.14 -17.63 2.82
C ARG A 204 7.11 -16.54 3.30
N PRO A 205 8.43 -16.80 3.36
CA PRO A 205 9.42 -15.77 3.65
C PRO A 205 9.22 -14.53 2.76
N GLY A 206 9.33 -13.35 3.34
CA GLY A 206 9.04 -12.11 2.63
C GLY A 206 10.29 -11.44 2.05
N TYR A 207 10.06 -10.50 1.14
CA TYR A 207 11.11 -9.85 0.34
C TYR A 207 11.43 -8.42 0.79
N VAL A 208 10.79 -7.92 1.86
CA VAL A 208 11.11 -6.58 2.39
C VAL A 208 12.52 -6.58 3.00
N ARG A 209 13.27 -5.53 2.68
CA ARG A 209 14.66 -5.25 3.09
C ARG A 209 14.83 -3.75 3.35
N ARG A 210 15.96 -3.33 3.91
CA ARG A 210 16.28 -1.90 4.04
C ARG A 210 16.31 -1.25 2.65
N ALA A 211 15.69 -0.08 2.51
CA ALA A 211 15.51 0.58 1.21
C ALA A 211 16.83 0.71 0.41
N VAL A 212 17.90 1.17 1.05
CA VAL A 212 19.23 1.34 0.43
C VAL A 212 19.91 0.03 0.00
N GLN A 213 19.57 -1.10 0.61
CA GLN A 213 20.19 -2.41 0.31
C GLN A 213 19.35 -3.28 -0.62
N MET A 214 18.04 -3.02 -0.71
CA MET A 214 17.06 -3.92 -1.31
C MET A 214 17.42 -4.33 -2.75
N ALA A 215 17.86 -3.40 -3.60
CA ALA A 215 18.29 -3.70 -4.97
C ALA A 215 19.49 -4.68 -4.98
N ARG A 216 20.48 -4.46 -4.10
CA ARG A 216 21.66 -5.32 -4.00
C ARG A 216 21.29 -6.71 -3.48
N ASP A 217 20.45 -6.78 -2.45
CA ASP A 217 19.99 -8.05 -1.88
C ASP A 217 19.25 -8.90 -2.93
N TYR A 218 18.37 -8.29 -3.74
CA TYR A 218 17.68 -9.00 -4.83
C TYR A 218 18.64 -9.62 -5.85
N ALA A 219 19.78 -8.98 -6.12
CA ALA A 219 20.81 -9.57 -6.98
C ALA A 219 21.63 -10.64 -6.25
N VAL A 220 22.20 -10.29 -5.09
CA VAL A 220 23.27 -11.06 -4.44
C VAL A 220 22.73 -12.18 -3.55
N GLU A 221 21.75 -11.87 -2.70
CA GLU A 221 21.21 -12.83 -1.72
C GLU A 221 20.14 -13.72 -2.35
N TYR A 222 19.29 -13.15 -3.20
CA TYR A 222 18.19 -13.88 -3.82
C TYR A 222 18.53 -14.46 -5.21
N GLY A 223 19.59 -13.96 -5.87
CA GLY A 223 19.98 -14.43 -7.19
C GLY A 223 18.98 -14.10 -8.30
N PHE A 224 18.19 -13.03 -8.16
CA PHE A 224 17.14 -12.68 -9.14
C PHE A 224 17.67 -11.86 -10.33
N GLY A 225 18.92 -11.41 -10.29
CA GLY A 225 19.43 -10.50 -11.29
C GLY A 225 20.81 -9.96 -10.99
N THR A 226 21.12 -8.83 -11.62
CA THR A 226 22.40 -8.15 -11.48
C THR A 226 22.20 -6.82 -10.78
N TRP A 227 23.19 -6.41 -10.00
CA TRP A 227 23.24 -5.10 -9.38
C TRP A 227 24.44 -4.30 -9.89
N THR A 228 24.28 -3.00 -10.07
CA THR A 228 25.37 -2.06 -10.39
C THR A 228 25.19 -0.76 -9.60
N GLY A 229 26.30 -0.24 -9.09
CA GLY A 229 26.39 1.11 -8.52
C GLY A 229 26.70 2.20 -9.56
N GLU A 230 27.03 1.81 -10.80
CA GLU A 230 27.39 2.75 -11.86
C GLU A 230 26.18 3.10 -12.72
N ILE A 231 25.76 4.36 -12.68
CA ILE A 231 24.62 4.87 -13.46
C ILE A 231 25.06 6.09 -14.27
N PRO A 232 25.46 5.90 -15.55
CA PRO A 232 25.96 7.01 -16.37
C PRO A 232 24.87 8.03 -16.68
N ASP A 233 23.67 7.57 -17.04
CA ASP A 233 22.50 8.41 -17.33
C ASP A 233 21.21 7.57 -17.35
N SER A 234 20.10 8.19 -17.76
CA SER A 234 18.78 7.56 -17.74
C SER A 234 18.65 6.41 -18.74
N SER A 235 19.56 6.29 -19.72
CA SER A 235 19.62 5.18 -20.66
C SER A 235 20.03 3.86 -20.00
N ALA A 236 20.60 3.89 -18.79
CA ALA A 236 20.92 2.70 -18.02
C ALA A 236 19.68 1.96 -17.50
N PHE A 237 18.53 2.64 -17.43
CA PHE A 237 17.30 2.08 -16.88
C PHE A 237 16.46 1.36 -17.93
N ARG A 238 15.84 0.27 -17.51
CA ARG A 238 14.89 -0.54 -18.28
C ARG A 238 13.62 -0.77 -17.46
N PRO A 239 12.47 -1.01 -18.11
CA PRO A 239 11.24 -1.38 -17.42
C PRO A 239 11.46 -2.54 -16.44
N GLY A 240 10.97 -2.37 -15.21
CA GLY A 240 11.09 -3.31 -14.10
C GLY A 240 12.39 -3.26 -13.31
N ASP A 241 13.38 -2.46 -13.72
CA ASP A 241 14.56 -2.21 -12.87
C ASP A 241 14.14 -1.62 -11.53
N ILE A 242 14.88 -1.95 -10.46
CA ILE A 242 14.65 -1.43 -9.11
C ILE A 242 15.88 -0.62 -8.71
N PHE A 243 15.70 0.60 -8.23
CA PHE A 243 16.80 1.43 -7.77
C PHE A 243 16.68 1.70 -6.28
N SER A 244 17.77 1.46 -5.55
CA SER A 244 17.91 1.71 -4.12
C SER A 244 18.87 2.87 -3.91
N LEU A 245 18.51 3.78 -3.01
CA LEU A 245 19.36 4.86 -2.51
C LEU A 245 19.10 5.09 -1.02
N GLU A 246 19.87 5.97 -0.39
CA GLU A 246 19.70 6.24 1.04
C GLU A 246 18.27 6.70 1.34
N GLY A 247 17.60 5.96 2.24
CA GLY A 247 16.22 6.23 2.64
C GLY A 247 15.12 5.92 1.62
N HIS A 248 15.42 5.49 0.38
CA HIS A 248 14.38 5.30 -0.64
C HIS A 248 14.66 4.17 -1.64
N VAL A 249 13.59 3.60 -2.21
CA VAL A 249 13.65 2.58 -3.26
C VAL A 249 12.44 2.71 -4.20
N TRP A 250 12.65 2.48 -5.50
CA TRP A 250 11.62 2.66 -6.52
C TRP A 250 11.79 1.70 -7.71
N ILE A 251 10.73 1.52 -8.50
CA ILE A 251 10.69 0.67 -9.70
C ILE A 251 10.64 1.56 -10.95
N CYS A 252 11.47 1.29 -11.94
CA CYS A 252 11.43 1.95 -13.25
C CYS A 252 10.27 1.38 -14.08
N VAL A 253 9.34 2.24 -14.53
CA VAL A 253 8.31 1.85 -15.51
C VAL A 253 8.89 1.90 -16.91
N GLY A 254 9.70 2.91 -17.21
CA GLY A 254 10.39 3.04 -18.49
C GLY A 254 10.96 4.44 -18.69
N ARG A 255 11.70 4.58 -19.78
CA ARG A 255 12.31 5.84 -20.21
C ARG A 255 11.43 6.56 -21.25
N CYS A 256 11.38 7.89 -21.15
CA CYS A 256 10.74 8.80 -22.08
C CYS A 256 11.73 9.33 -23.12
N ARG A 257 11.22 9.97 -24.19
CA ARG A 257 12.06 10.45 -25.30
C ARG A 257 12.97 11.59 -24.87
N ASP A 258 12.47 12.48 -24.01
CA ASP A 258 13.24 13.58 -23.42
C ASP A 258 14.31 13.13 -22.40
N GLY A 259 14.42 11.82 -22.15
CA GLY A 259 15.37 11.25 -21.19
C GLY A 259 14.88 11.23 -19.74
N SER A 260 13.70 11.74 -19.43
CA SER A 260 13.04 11.51 -18.15
C SER A 260 12.57 10.05 -18.00
N LEU A 261 12.25 9.64 -16.78
CA LEU A 261 11.69 8.31 -16.49
C LEU A 261 10.28 8.45 -15.92
N VAL A 262 9.48 7.41 -16.11
CA VAL A 262 8.31 7.15 -15.26
C VAL A 262 8.71 6.11 -14.23
N ILE A 263 8.37 6.37 -12.97
CA ILE A 263 8.68 5.47 -11.85
C ILE A 263 7.43 5.11 -11.06
N LEU A 264 7.48 3.96 -10.41
CA LEU A 264 6.57 3.52 -9.37
C LEU A 264 7.27 3.55 -8.02
N HIS A 265 6.65 4.20 -7.04
CA HIS A 265 7.20 4.26 -5.69
C HIS A 265 6.11 4.48 -4.64
N SER A 266 6.45 4.28 -3.37
CA SER A 266 5.68 4.79 -2.24
C SER A 266 6.49 5.85 -1.52
N THR A 267 5.99 7.09 -1.45
CA THR A 267 6.68 8.21 -0.79
C THR A 267 5.66 9.21 -0.25
N PRO A 268 6.00 9.96 0.82
CA PRO A 268 5.30 11.19 1.11
C PRO A 268 5.31 12.11 -0.11
N SER A 269 4.15 12.69 -0.39
CA SER A 269 3.96 13.78 -1.33
C SER A 269 2.87 14.67 -0.77
N ASP A 270 2.99 15.96 -1.04
CA ASP A 270 2.03 16.93 -0.55
C ASP A 270 0.69 16.71 -1.24
N SER A 271 -0.37 16.73 -0.45
CA SER A 271 -1.73 16.78 -0.97
C SER A 271 -2.01 18.13 -1.63
N ILE A 272 -3.20 18.25 -2.23
CA ILE A 272 -3.69 19.52 -2.79
C ILE A 272 -3.78 20.64 -1.74
N CYS A 273 -3.87 20.30 -0.45
CA CYS A 273 -3.88 21.27 0.66
C CYS A 273 -2.52 21.40 1.36
N GLY A 274 -1.43 20.87 0.77
CA GLY A 274 -0.08 20.97 1.30
C GLY A 274 0.22 20.06 2.48
N CYS A 275 -0.59 19.03 2.75
CA CYS A 275 -0.32 18.07 3.83
C CYS A 275 0.58 16.93 3.33
N PRO A 276 1.67 16.61 4.04
CA PRO A 276 2.59 15.55 3.64
C PRO A 276 1.96 14.18 3.91
N GLY A 277 1.33 13.60 2.90
CA GLY A 277 0.58 12.34 2.99
C GLY A 277 1.12 11.29 2.02
N GLY A 278 0.76 11.42 0.74
CA GLY A 278 1.27 10.58 -0.34
C GLY A 278 1.07 9.08 -0.16
N GLY A 279 1.84 8.29 -0.90
CA GLY A 279 1.68 6.84 -0.98
C GLY A 279 2.13 6.27 -2.32
N VAL A 280 1.54 5.13 -2.68
CA VAL A 280 1.91 4.39 -3.88
C VAL A 280 1.35 5.09 -5.12
N GLN A 281 2.23 5.61 -5.98
CA GLN A 281 1.85 6.35 -7.18
C GLN A 281 2.85 6.22 -8.33
N LEU A 282 2.38 6.59 -9.52
CA LEU A 282 3.24 6.93 -10.65
C LEU A 282 3.80 8.35 -10.45
N SER A 283 5.08 8.52 -10.76
CA SER A 283 5.77 9.80 -10.72
C SER A 283 6.69 9.95 -11.92
N GLY A 284 6.95 11.21 -12.30
CA GLY A 284 8.01 11.55 -13.25
C GLY A 284 9.35 11.68 -12.53
N LEU A 285 10.42 11.35 -13.23
CA LEU A 285 11.78 11.62 -12.80
C LEU A 285 12.54 12.35 -13.91
N GLY A 286 12.83 13.64 -13.69
CA GLY A 286 13.39 14.50 -14.72
C GLY A 286 14.26 15.62 -14.16
N ARG A 287 14.95 16.32 -15.07
CA ARG A 287 15.74 17.52 -14.75
C ARG A 287 14.92 18.81 -14.81
N THR A 288 13.74 18.75 -15.40
CA THR A 288 12.76 19.84 -15.42
C THR A 288 11.42 19.36 -14.83
N PRO A 289 10.64 20.25 -14.20
CA PRO A 289 9.38 19.87 -13.55
C PRO A 289 8.28 19.44 -14.54
N ASP A 290 8.38 19.85 -15.80
CA ASP A 290 7.42 19.62 -16.88
C ASP A 290 7.81 18.48 -17.84
N CYS A 291 8.79 17.66 -17.47
CA CYS A 291 9.28 16.55 -18.30
C CYS A 291 8.18 15.55 -18.73
N GLU A 292 8.41 14.85 -19.84
CA GLU A 292 7.50 13.88 -20.44
C GLU A 292 7.08 12.78 -19.45
N GLY A 293 8.01 12.31 -18.60
CA GLY A 293 7.72 11.33 -17.56
C GLY A 293 6.70 11.82 -16.54
N TRP A 294 6.75 13.10 -16.16
CA TRP A 294 5.72 13.69 -15.30
C TRP A 294 4.39 13.82 -16.03
N GLN A 295 4.39 14.25 -17.29
CA GLN A 295 3.17 14.39 -18.09
C GLN A 295 2.44 13.04 -18.25
N LEU A 296 3.18 11.96 -18.52
CA LEU A 296 2.64 10.61 -18.57
C LEU A 296 2.09 10.17 -17.21
N ALA A 297 2.87 10.35 -16.12
CA ALA A 297 2.41 9.99 -14.78
C ALA A 297 1.12 10.75 -14.41
N ASP A 298 1.07 12.06 -14.65
CA ASP A 298 -0.10 12.90 -14.36
C ASP A 298 -1.33 12.48 -15.17
N TYR A 299 -1.16 12.21 -16.48
CA TYR A 299 -2.23 11.71 -17.34
C TYR A 299 -2.82 10.39 -16.83
N TYR A 300 -1.98 9.37 -16.59
CA TYR A 300 -2.44 8.05 -16.17
C TYR A 300 -3.02 8.08 -14.75
N MET A 301 -2.44 8.87 -13.84
CA MET A 301 -2.99 9.04 -12.48
C MET A 301 -4.39 9.66 -12.53
N LYS A 302 -4.59 10.75 -13.27
CA LYS A 302 -5.90 11.42 -13.40
C LYS A 302 -6.94 10.54 -14.08
N LYS A 303 -6.56 9.85 -15.16
CA LYS A 303 -7.47 9.04 -15.96
C LYS A 303 -7.96 7.80 -15.23
N TYR A 304 -7.06 7.10 -14.53
CA TYR A 304 -7.35 5.78 -13.98
C TYR A 304 -7.48 5.74 -12.45
N PHE A 305 -7.02 6.77 -11.73
CA PHE A 305 -7.10 6.85 -10.27
C PHE A 305 -7.71 8.19 -9.82
N PRO A 306 -8.94 8.55 -10.25
CA PRO A 306 -9.52 9.86 -9.99
C PRO A 306 -9.72 10.17 -8.49
N GLU A 307 -10.00 9.18 -7.64
CA GLU A 307 -10.10 9.40 -6.19
C GLU A 307 -8.77 9.80 -5.56
N TRP A 308 -7.65 9.27 -6.08
CA TRP A 308 -6.32 9.73 -5.70
C TRP A 308 -6.10 11.16 -6.18
N SER A 309 -6.40 11.43 -7.45
CA SER A 309 -6.17 12.73 -8.09
C SER A 309 -7.01 13.89 -7.53
N LYS A 310 -8.09 13.60 -6.80
CA LYS A 310 -8.81 14.60 -5.99
C LYS A 310 -7.97 15.11 -4.81
N ARG A 311 -7.03 14.30 -4.32
CA ARG A 311 -6.28 14.56 -3.07
C ARG A 311 -4.81 14.86 -3.31
N TYR A 312 -4.20 14.23 -4.32
CA TYR A 312 -2.78 14.30 -4.61
C TYR A 312 -2.54 14.52 -6.10
N ARG A 313 -1.48 15.25 -6.44
CA ARG A 313 -1.00 15.39 -7.83
C ARG A 313 0.13 14.40 -8.08
N ALA A 314 0.27 13.92 -9.31
CA ALA A 314 1.49 13.24 -9.70
C ALA A 314 2.67 14.22 -9.55
N VAL A 315 3.81 13.71 -9.09
CA VAL A 315 4.98 14.53 -8.76
C VAL A 315 6.10 14.28 -9.76
N CYS A 316 6.84 15.33 -10.10
CA CYS A 316 8.14 15.22 -10.77
C CYS A 316 9.23 15.27 -9.69
N LYS A 317 10.05 14.23 -9.60
CA LYS A 317 11.21 14.18 -8.72
C LYS A 317 12.47 14.56 -9.51
N SER A 318 13.45 15.13 -8.82
CA SER A 318 14.74 15.48 -9.42
C SER A 318 15.50 14.21 -9.78
N TYR A 319 15.84 14.08 -11.07
CA TYR A 319 16.65 12.97 -11.58
C TYR A 319 17.95 12.81 -10.79
N ASP A 320 18.71 13.90 -10.66
CA ASP A 320 20.05 13.84 -10.06
C ASP A 320 20.00 13.40 -8.59
N LYS A 321 18.96 13.80 -7.83
CA LYS A 321 18.79 13.38 -6.42
C LYS A 321 18.28 11.94 -6.25
N TYR A 322 17.52 11.41 -7.20
CA TYR A 322 16.90 10.08 -7.09
C TYR A 322 17.72 8.98 -7.76
N VAL A 323 18.80 9.37 -8.44
CA VAL A 323 19.77 8.50 -9.10
C VAL A 323 21.19 8.73 -8.57
N GLU A 324 21.34 9.58 -7.54
CA GLU A 324 22.61 9.81 -6.84
C GLU A 324 23.18 8.50 -6.31
N THR A 325 24.49 8.26 -6.50
CA THR A 325 25.17 6.99 -6.20
C THR A 325 26.22 7.11 -5.08
N GLU A 326 26.11 8.12 -4.21
CA GLU A 326 27.13 8.40 -3.18
C GLU A 326 27.25 7.33 -2.07
N GLY A 327 26.43 6.27 -2.08
CA GLY A 327 26.42 5.20 -1.07
C GLY A 327 26.90 3.84 -1.60
N GLU A 328 27.68 3.10 -0.79
CA GLU A 328 28.22 1.77 -1.15
C GLU A 328 27.16 0.73 -1.54
N GLN A 329 25.93 0.91 -1.05
CA GLN A 329 24.80 0.01 -1.28
C GLN A 329 23.77 0.59 -2.26
N THR A 330 23.92 1.87 -2.60
CA THR A 330 23.08 2.57 -3.57
C THR A 330 23.36 2.05 -4.97
N GLY A 331 22.30 1.74 -5.71
CA GLY A 331 22.45 1.25 -7.06
C GLY A 331 21.19 0.62 -7.64
N LYS A 332 21.36 0.13 -8.87
CA LYS A 332 20.29 -0.42 -9.70
C LYS A 332 20.37 -1.92 -9.75
N PHE A 333 19.25 -2.55 -9.44
CA PHE A 333 18.96 -3.94 -9.76
C PHE A 333 18.27 -4.06 -11.12
N SER A 334 18.71 -5.06 -11.88
CA SER A 334 18.11 -5.46 -13.14
C SER A 334 17.80 -6.95 -13.13
N TRP A 335 16.56 -7.31 -13.45
CA TRP A 335 16.13 -8.71 -13.52
C TRP A 335 16.96 -9.53 -14.51
N GLN A 336 17.29 -10.76 -14.13
CA GLN A 336 17.76 -11.76 -15.08
C GLN A 336 16.57 -12.27 -15.90
N ILE A 337 16.64 -12.12 -17.23
CA ILE A 337 15.59 -12.61 -18.13
C ILE A 337 15.96 -14.01 -18.60
N GLY A 338 15.07 -14.97 -18.33
CA GLY A 338 15.28 -16.38 -18.64
C GLY A 338 14.40 -17.31 -17.81
N ARG A 339 14.43 -18.60 -18.13
CA ARG A 339 13.48 -19.60 -17.61
C ARG A 339 13.43 -19.74 -16.08
N ASN A 340 14.48 -19.35 -15.37
CA ASN A 340 14.63 -19.64 -13.94
C ASN A 340 14.22 -18.48 -13.02
N VAL A 341 14.10 -17.25 -13.53
CA VAL A 341 13.79 -16.07 -12.72
C VAL A 341 12.58 -15.32 -13.28
N LEU A 342 12.74 -14.65 -14.42
CA LEU A 342 11.70 -13.82 -15.01
C LEU A 342 11.70 -13.98 -16.53
N LEU A 343 10.54 -14.25 -17.10
CA LEU A 343 10.36 -14.26 -18.56
C LEU A 343 9.96 -12.86 -19.07
N ASP A 344 10.27 -12.56 -20.33
CA ASP A 344 9.78 -11.35 -20.99
C ASP A 344 9.27 -11.65 -22.41
N PRO A 345 8.22 -12.47 -22.56
CA PRO A 345 7.73 -12.88 -23.88
C PRO A 345 7.11 -11.71 -24.65
N GLU A 346 6.59 -10.70 -23.97
CA GLU A 346 6.04 -9.48 -24.59
C GLU A 346 7.08 -8.37 -24.82
N ARG A 347 8.37 -8.65 -24.57
CA ARG A 347 9.51 -7.73 -24.77
C ARG A 347 9.31 -6.36 -24.08
N TYR A 348 8.76 -6.36 -22.86
CA TYR A 348 8.58 -5.14 -22.07
C TYR A 348 9.90 -4.47 -21.75
N ARG A 349 11.01 -5.21 -21.67
CA ARG A 349 12.32 -4.65 -21.32
C ARG A 349 12.83 -3.63 -22.35
N GLU A 350 12.34 -3.70 -23.58
CA GLU A 350 12.74 -2.82 -24.68
C GLU A 350 11.77 -1.65 -24.91
N LYS A 351 10.65 -1.63 -24.18
CA LYS A 351 9.60 -0.62 -24.36
C LYS A 351 9.96 0.71 -23.70
N THR A 352 9.49 1.79 -24.31
CA THR A 352 9.44 3.13 -23.70
C THR A 352 8.41 3.19 -22.58
N ALA A 353 8.45 4.24 -21.75
CA ALA A 353 7.48 4.43 -20.67
C ALA A 353 6.03 4.45 -21.18
N ASP A 354 5.77 5.15 -22.28
CA ASP A 354 4.43 5.25 -22.89
C ASP A 354 3.94 3.88 -23.39
N GLU A 355 4.78 3.12 -24.09
CA GLU A 355 4.42 1.78 -24.55
C GLU A 355 4.15 0.80 -23.39
N VAL A 356 4.91 0.91 -22.29
CA VAL A 356 4.67 0.12 -21.08
C VAL A 356 3.31 0.47 -20.48
N LEU A 357 3.04 1.76 -20.22
CA LEU A 357 1.78 2.20 -19.62
C LEU A 357 0.58 1.85 -20.50
N THR A 358 0.66 2.11 -21.81
CA THR A 358 -0.37 1.72 -22.79
C THR A 358 -0.63 0.22 -22.74
N GLY A 359 0.42 -0.60 -22.74
CA GLY A 359 0.31 -2.05 -22.65
C GLY A 359 -0.28 -2.57 -21.33
N LEU A 360 -0.12 -1.84 -20.22
CA LEU A 360 -0.69 -2.19 -18.92
C LEU A 360 -2.17 -1.81 -18.81
N PHE A 361 -2.56 -0.61 -19.25
CA PHE A 361 -3.90 -0.05 -19.03
C PHE A 361 -4.91 -0.29 -20.16
N GLU A 362 -4.47 -0.50 -21.39
CA GLU A 362 -5.40 -0.68 -22.52
C GLU A 362 -5.77 -2.16 -22.72
N HIS A 363 -4.88 -3.09 -22.38
CA HIS A 363 -5.14 -4.53 -22.48
C HIS A 363 -5.97 -5.08 -21.30
N SER A 364 -6.08 -4.35 -20.18
CA SER A 364 -6.91 -4.72 -19.03
C SER A 364 -8.42 -4.51 -19.28
N ASN A 365 -8.79 -3.71 -20.28
CA ASN A 365 -10.18 -3.50 -20.70
C ASN A 365 -10.71 -4.58 -21.69
N GLY A 366 -9.91 -5.59 -22.01
CA GLY A 366 -10.22 -6.63 -23.01
C GLY A 366 -11.16 -7.76 -22.56
N CYS A 367 -11.62 -7.79 -21.30
CA CYS A 367 -12.65 -8.74 -20.84
C CYS A 367 -14.01 -8.03 -20.69
N LYS A 368 -14.53 -7.50 -21.80
CA LYS A 368 -15.96 -7.26 -21.98
C LYS A 368 -16.36 -7.85 -23.33
N GLY A 369 -17.03 -9.00 -23.29
CA GLY A 369 -17.66 -9.61 -24.45
C GLY A 369 -17.18 -11.04 -24.72
N LYS A 370 -17.83 -12.01 -24.08
CA LYS A 370 -18.55 -13.09 -24.76
C LYS A 370 -19.55 -13.72 -23.81
#